data_AF-A0A1J4K1H1-F1
#
_entry.id   AF-A0A1J4K1H1-F1
#
_cell.length_a   1.000
_cell.length_b   1.000
_cell.length_c   1.000
_cell.angle_alpha   90.00
_cell.angle_beta   90.00
_cell.angle_gamma   90.00
#
_symmetry.space_group_name_H-M   'P 1'
#
loop_
_entity.id
_entity.type
_entity.pdbx_description
1 polymer ?
#
loop_
_entity_poly.entity_id
_entity_poly.type
_entity_poly.pdbx_seq_one_letter_code
_entity_poly.pdbx_strand_id
1 'polypeptide(L)'
;MNPEKLNFYSKQFHSQEIKDADEFEKNAITFRNEFVELKYDVIQPKFDTYFQISLAIASHYRPVVQTNGCDCLFVICDQAAPAQIKRVAPQLQKCYDQLIQVGNSEVIPSLMPALEKSIEYVYDNPSSQIFHDFFMHYLETWSREATTVAASFSYARNFIKIAPFLGMSASRYVRPILAVIAKRLSLTQSKTHALAFLRVVTALSEQIWPVIKTHEDDIKKIIENARLINTDNNDIDQEIQKLEEILKNSPEPLKL
;
A
#
# COMPACT_ATOMS: atom_id res chain seq x y z
N MET A 1 -25.67 -8.85 4.84
CA MET A 1 -25.77 -10.17 4.21
C MET A 1 -26.59 -11.10 5.10
N ASN A 2 -27.51 -11.89 4.55
CA ASN A 2 -28.30 -12.82 5.36
C ASN A 2 -27.50 -14.12 5.69
N PRO A 3 -27.88 -14.88 6.74
CA PRO A 3 -27.12 -16.06 7.17
C PRO A 3 -27.03 -17.17 6.11
N GLU A 4 -28.07 -17.35 5.29
CA GLU A 4 -28.11 -18.38 4.25
C GLU A 4 -27.09 -18.12 3.14
N LYS A 5 -26.99 -16.87 2.67
CA LYS A 5 -25.97 -16.45 1.70
C LYS A 5 -24.56 -16.57 2.28
N LEU A 6 -24.36 -16.18 3.54
CA LEU A 6 -23.07 -16.31 4.18
C LEU A 6 -22.62 -17.78 4.26
N ASN A 7 -23.54 -18.68 4.60
CA ASN A 7 -23.29 -20.12 4.61
C ASN A 7 -22.99 -20.67 3.22
N PHE A 8 -23.69 -20.18 2.19
CA PHE A 8 -23.40 -20.52 0.80
C PHE A 8 -21.96 -20.14 0.42
N TYR A 9 -21.58 -18.88 0.63
CA TYR A 9 -20.23 -18.40 0.30
C TYR A 9 -19.14 -19.12 1.10
N SER A 10 -19.37 -19.36 2.40
CA SER A 10 -18.43 -20.12 3.22
C SER A 10 -18.14 -21.49 2.62
N LYS A 11 -19.16 -22.23 2.17
CA LYS A 11 -18.97 -23.54 1.52
C LYS A 11 -18.22 -23.44 0.19
N GLN A 12 -18.53 -22.43 -0.62
CA GLN A 12 -17.90 -22.25 -1.93
C GLN A 12 -16.40 -21.94 -1.82
N PHE A 13 -16.03 -21.03 -0.93
CA PHE A 13 -14.65 -20.54 -0.82
C PHE A 13 -13.74 -21.38 0.09
N HIS A 14 -14.30 -22.30 0.89
CA HIS A 14 -13.52 -23.25 1.70
C HIS A 14 -13.20 -24.57 0.97
N SER A 15 -13.71 -24.77 -0.25
CA SER A 15 -13.38 -25.96 -1.05
C SER A 15 -11.88 -25.97 -1.41
N GLN A 16 -11.19 -27.09 -1.16
CA GLN A 16 -9.80 -27.29 -1.58
C GLN A 16 -9.65 -27.41 -3.11
N GLU A 17 -10.72 -27.76 -3.82
CA GLU A 17 -10.75 -27.86 -5.27
C GLU A 17 -11.62 -26.75 -5.87
N ILE A 18 -11.00 -25.93 -6.73
CA ILE A 18 -11.70 -24.98 -7.58
C ILE A 18 -12.13 -25.73 -8.83
N LYS A 19 -13.40 -26.17 -8.85
CA LYS A 19 -13.95 -26.97 -9.95
C LYS A 19 -14.31 -26.13 -11.17
N ASP A 20 -14.71 -24.88 -10.94
CA ASP A 20 -15.01 -23.88 -11.96
C ASP A 20 -14.49 -22.52 -11.49
N ALA A 21 -13.46 -22.02 -12.18
CA ALA A 21 -12.82 -20.77 -11.83
C ALA A 21 -13.61 -19.53 -12.29
N ASP A 22 -14.49 -19.66 -13.28
CA ASP A 22 -15.36 -18.56 -13.74
C ASP A 22 -16.56 -18.41 -12.78
N GLU A 23 -17.08 -19.53 -12.28
CA GLU A 23 -18.08 -19.52 -11.20
C GLU A 23 -17.49 -18.95 -9.90
N PHE A 24 -16.26 -19.33 -9.55
CA PHE A 24 -15.55 -18.77 -8.40
C PHE A 24 -15.43 -17.25 -8.50
N GLU A 25 -15.02 -16.75 -9.66
CA GLU A 25 -14.86 -15.32 -9.93
C GLU A 25 -16.19 -14.57 -9.81
N LYS A 26 -17.26 -15.10 -10.43
CA LYS A 26 -18.61 -14.52 -10.33
C LYS A 26 -19.09 -14.46 -8.87
N ASN A 27 -18.86 -15.52 -8.10
CA ASN A 27 -19.22 -15.57 -6.69
C ASN A 27 -18.38 -14.57 -5.87
N ALA A 28 -17.08 -14.42 -6.18
CA ALA A 28 -16.20 -13.47 -5.50
C ALA A 28 -16.65 -12.02 -5.73
N ILE A 29 -16.98 -11.65 -6.97
CA ILE A 29 -17.51 -10.32 -7.31
C ILE A 29 -18.83 -10.06 -6.59
N THR A 30 -19.74 -11.04 -6.60
CA THR A 30 -21.05 -10.91 -5.94
C THR A 30 -20.90 -10.77 -4.43
N PHE A 31 -20.06 -11.59 -3.81
CA PHE A 31 -19.73 -11.48 -2.40
C PHE A 31 -19.16 -10.10 -2.07
N ARG A 32 -18.15 -9.65 -2.83
CA ARG A 32 -17.51 -8.34 -2.64
C ARG A 32 -18.54 -7.22 -2.69
N ASN A 33 -19.42 -7.18 -3.68
CA ASN A 33 -20.42 -6.12 -3.82
C ASN A 33 -21.39 -6.06 -2.64
N GLU A 34 -21.79 -7.21 -2.10
CA GLU A 34 -22.63 -7.25 -0.89
C GLU A 34 -21.85 -6.95 0.39
N PHE A 35 -20.55 -7.30 0.42
CA PHE A 35 -19.71 -7.23 1.61
C PHE A 35 -19.18 -5.82 1.89
N VAL A 36 -18.81 -5.06 0.86
CA VAL A 36 -18.20 -3.72 1.03
C VAL A 36 -19.12 -2.69 1.67
N GLU A 37 -20.43 -2.96 1.71
CA GLU A 37 -21.42 -2.09 2.35
C GLU A 37 -21.63 -2.41 3.84
N LEU A 38 -21.11 -3.56 4.31
CA LEU A 38 -21.31 -4.00 5.69
C LEU A 38 -20.54 -3.11 6.68
N LYS A 39 -21.10 -2.99 7.88
CA LYS A 39 -20.56 -2.19 8.99
C LYS A 39 -20.18 -3.06 10.17
N TYR A 40 -19.44 -2.48 11.10
CA TYR A 40 -19.00 -3.07 12.37
C TYR A 40 -20.03 -4.03 12.99
N ASP A 41 -21.25 -3.57 13.25
CA ASP A 41 -22.29 -4.37 13.96
C ASP A 41 -22.69 -5.67 13.26
N VAL A 42 -22.55 -5.71 11.92
CA VAL A 42 -22.85 -6.90 11.11
C VAL A 42 -21.63 -7.81 11.00
N ILE A 43 -20.43 -7.24 10.94
CA ILE A 43 -19.17 -7.97 10.77
C ILE A 43 -18.79 -8.68 12.06
N GLN A 44 -18.88 -7.98 13.21
CA GLN A 44 -18.39 -8.47 14.50
C GLN A 44 -18.88 -9.87 14.89
N PRO A 45 -20.19 -10.18 14.84
CA PRO A 45 -20.69 -11.48 15.30
C PRO A 45 -20.27 -12.65 14.40
N LYS A 46 -19.76 -12.37 13.20
CA LYS A 46 -19.39 -13.36 12.17
C LYS A 46 -17.99 -13.11 11.60
N PHE A 47 -17.14 -12.43 12.37
CA PHE A 47 -15.82 -11.97 11.93
C PHE A 47 -15.01 -13.10 11.28
N ASP A 48 -14.87 -14.25 11.96
CA ASP A 48 -14.06 -15.36 11.46
C ASP A 48 -14.54 -15.86 10.09
N THR A 49 -15.85 -15.97 9.90
CA THR A 49 -16.42 -16.45 8.63
C THR A 49 -16.15 -15.47 7.51
N TYR A 50 -16.39 -14.17 7.74
CA TYR A 50 -16.10 -13.14 6.74
C TYR A 50 -14.62 -13.02 6.42
N PHE A 51 -13.77 -13.12 7.45
CA PHE A 51 -12.32 -13.10 7.29
C PHE A 51 -11.84 -14.28 6.46
N GLN A 52 -12.26 -15.52 6.76
CA GLN A 52 -11.84 -16.69 6.00
C GLN A 52 -12.30 -16.64 4.53
N ILE A 53 -13.52 -16.17 4.26
CA ILE A 53 -14.00 -15.95 2.89
C ILE A 53 -13.13 -14.91 2.18
N SER A 54 -12.91 -13.75 2.81
CA SER A 54 -12.12 -12.65 2.22
C SER A 54 -10.69 -13.09 1.93
N LEU A 55 -10.07 -13.83 2.86
CA LEU A 55 -8.74 -14.39 2.73
C LEU A 55 -8.65 -15.41 1.59
N ALA A 56 -9.64 -16.31 1.45
CA ALA A 56 -9.68 -17.30 0.38
C ALA A 56 -9.78 -16.63 -1.00
N ILE A 57 -10.59 -15.57 -1.13
CA ILE A 57 -10.70 -14.80 -2.37
C ILE A 57 -9.37 -14.05 -2.65
N ALA A 58 -8.78 -13.40 -1.65
CA ALA A 58 -7.54 -12.65 -1.80
C ALA A 58 -6.32 -13.55 -2.12
N SER A 59 -6.34 -14.80 -1.65
CA SER A 59 -5.26 -15.78 -1.88
C SER A 59 -5.44 -16.58 -3.16
N HIS A 60 -6.45 -16.26 -3.98
CA HIS A 60 -6.70 -16.93 -5.26
C HIS A 60 -5.57 -16.64 -6.27
N TYR A 61 -5.46 -17.42 -7.34
CA TYR A 61 -4.39 -17.25 -8.34
C TYR A 61 -4.71 -16.23 -9.45
N ARG A 62 -5.99 -15.95 -9.70
CA ARG A 62 -6.46 -14.98 -10.71
C ARG A 62 -6.43 -13.55 -10.14
N PRO A 63 -5.77 -12.58 -10.80
CA PRO A 63 -5.68 -11.19 -10.36
C PRO A 63 -7.04 -10.52 -10.11
N VAL A 64 -8.00 -10.67 -11.04
CA VAL A 64 -9.37 -10.11 -10.88
C VAL A 64 -10.02 -10.58 -9.59
N VAL A 65 -9.85 -11.85 -9.23
CA VAL A 65 -10.39 -12.43 -8.00
C VAL A 65 -9.64 -11.87 -6.79
N GLN A 66 -8.30 -11.81 -6.84
CA GLN A 66 -7.47 -11.25 -5.76
C GLN A 66 -7.84 -9.80 -5.44
N THR A 67 -8.08 -8.97 -6.46
CA THR A 67 -8.52 -7.57 -6.31
C THR A 67 -9.81 -7.47 -5.50
N ASN A 68 -10.81 -8.31 -5.79
CA ASN A 68 -12.05 -8.38 -5.02
C ASN A 68 -11.82 -8.83 -3.57
N GLY A 69 -10.90 -9.77 -3.36
CA GLY A 69 -10.50 -10.22 -2.03
C GLY A 69 -9.82 -9.11 -1.22
N CYS A 70 -8.94 -8.33 -1.86
CA CYS A 70 -8.26 -7.19 -1.23
C CYS A 70 -9.25 -6.12 -0.78
N ASP A 71 -10.26 -5.82 -1.60
CA ASP A 71 -11.35 -4.90 -1.21
C ASP A 71 -12.11 -5.40 0.04
N CYS A 72 -12.34 -6.71 0.14
CA CYS A 72 -12.97 -7.31 1.31
C CYS A 72 -12.03 -7.27 2.54
N LEU A 73 -10.74 -7.56 2.36
CA LEU A 73 -9.75 -7.45 3.44
C LEU A 73 -9.64 -6.01 3.95
N PHE A 74 -9.77 -5.00 3.10
CA PHE A 74 -9.83 -3.61 3.53
C PHE A 74 -10.99 -3.36 4.48
N VAL A 75 -12.20 -3.80 4.12
CA VAL A 75 -13.40 -3.66 4.97
C VAL A 75 -13.21 -4.39 6.29
N ILE A 76 -12.62 -5.59 6.29
CA ILE A 76 -12.26 -6.31 7.51
C ILE A 76 -11.30 -5.48 8.37
N CYS A 77 -10.21 -4.98 7.80
CA CYS A 77 -9.20 -4.22 8.54
C CYS A 77 -9.72 -2.86 9.05
N ASP A 78 -10.69 -2.26 8.36
CA ASP A 78 -11.30 -0.98 8.73
C ASP A 78 -12.41 -1.13 9.78
N GLN A 79 -13.19 -2.21 9.72
CA GLN A 79 -14.40 -2.40 10.53
C GLN A 79 -14.24 -3.43 11.65
N ALA A 80 -13.14 -4.17 11.73
CA ALA A 80 -12.94 -5.12 12.82
C ALA A 80 -12.32 -4.46 14.06
N ALA A 81 -12.49 -5.07 15.22
CA ALA A 81 -11.81 -4.63 16.43
C ALA A 81 -10.31 -4.90 16.31
N PRO A 82 -9.42 -4.01 16.79
CA PRO A 82 -7.96 -4.20 16.71
C PRO A 82 -7.47 -5.55 17.24
N ALA A 83 -8.08 -6.05 18.33
CA ALA A 83 -7.75 -7.35 18.91
C ALA A 83 -8.04 -8.53 17.96
N GLN A 84 -9.07 -8.43 17.11
CA GLN A 84 -9.38 -9.45 16.12
C GLN A 84 -8.37 -9.42 14.96
N ILE A 85 -8.01 -8.23 14.49
CA ILE A 85 -6.98 -8.07 13.45
C ILE A 85 -5.64 -8.63 13.94
N LYS A 86 -5.23 -8.29 15.17
CA LYS A 86 -4.02 -8.84 15.78
C LYS A 86 -4.06 -10.37 15.90
N ARG A 87 -5.23 -10.98 16.17
CA ARG A 87 -5.37 -12.43 16.23
C ARG A 87 -5.16 -13.10 14.87
N VAL A 88 -5.63 -12.49 13.78
CA VAL A 88 -5.48 -13.04 12.42
C VAL A 88 -4.27 -12.49 11.66
N ALA A 89 -3.46 -11.65 12.30
CA ALA A 89 -2.27 -11.02 11.73
C ALA A 89 -1.32 -12.01 11.02
N PRO A 90 -1.03 -13.21 11.55
CA PRO A 90 -0.15 -14.15 10.84
C PRO A 90 -0.69 -14.60 9.48
N GLN A 91 -2.01 -14.71 9.34
CA GLN A 91 -2.68 -15.08 8.08
C GLN A 91 -2.69 -13.92 7.10
N LEU A 92 -2.95 -12.70 7.60
CA LEU A 92 -2.86 -11.46 6.82
C LEU A 92 -1.44 -11.24 6.30
N GLN A 93 -0.43 -11.40 7.17
CA GLN A 93 0.98 -11.22 6.81
C GLN A 93 1.36 -12.14 5.64
N LYS A 94 1.08 -13.45 5.78
CA LYS A 94 1.35 -14.42 4.71
C LYS A 94 0.66 -14.05 3.39
N CYS A 95 -0.59 -13.60 3.45
CA CYS A 95 -1.33 -13.18 2.27
C CYS A 95 -0.70 -11.92 1.63
N TYR A 96 -0.36 -10.92 2.44
CA TYR A 96 0.25 -9.68 1.99
C TYR A 96 1.63 -9.92 1.36
N ASP A 97 2.46 -10.73 2.00
CA ASP A 97 3.78 -11.13 1.51
C ASP A 97 3.65 -11.78 0.12
N GLN A 98 2.73 -12.74 -0.02
CA GLN A 98 2.48 -13.43 -1.29
C GLN A 98 1.98 -12.47 -2.38
N LEU A 99 0.99 -11.62 -2.07
CA LEU A 99 0.41 -10.69 -3.05
C LEU A 99 1.44 -9.67 -3.54
N ILE A 100 2.26 -9.13 -2.64
CA ILE A 100 3.34 -8.20 -2.98
C ILE A 100 4.42 -8.89 -3.82
N GLN A 101 4.79 -10.13 -3.47
CA GLN A 101 5.82 -10.89 -4.20
C GLN A 101 5.39 -11.25 -5.63
N VAL A 102 4.12 -11.62 -5.85
CA VAL A 102 3.59 -11.82 -7.21
C VAL A 102 3.58 -10.49 -7.98
N GLY A 103 3.14 -9.42 -7.31
CA GLY A 103 3.33 -8.06 -7.81
C GLY A 103 2.44 -7.67 -8.98
N ASN A 104 1.21 -8.19 -9.06
CA ASN A 104 0.30 -7.87 -10.17
C ASN A 104 -0.18 -6.41 -10.11
N SER A 105 0.02 -5.65 -11.19
CA SER A 105 -0.27 -4.21 -11.27
C SER A 105 -1.72 -3.79 -10.92
N GLU A 106 -2.69 -4.68 -11.07
CA GLU A 106 -4.10 -4.43 -10.72
C GLU A 106 -4.41 -4.74 -9.25
N VAL A 107 -3.70 -5.71 -8.67
CA VAL A 107 -3.96 -6.21 -7.31
C VAL A 107 -3.32 -5.30 -6.26
N ILE A 108 -2.09 -4.84 -6.52
CA ILE A 108 -1.32 -4.05 -5.56
C ILE A 108 -2.09 -2.78 -5.13
N PRO A 109 -2.67 -1.97 -6.04
CA PRO A 109 -3.48 -0.81 -5.63
C PRO A 109 -4.66 -1.16 -4.72
N SER A 110 -5.32 -2.31 -4.92
CA SER A 110 -6.44 -2.76 -4.08
C SER A 110 -6.00 -3.34 -2.74
N LEU A 111 -4.78 -3.88 -2.64
CA LEU A 111 -4.20 -4.34 -1.37
C LEU A 111 -3.88 -3.16 -0.43
N MET A 112 -3.47 -2.02 -0.97
CA MET A 112 -2.95 -0.90 -0.19
C MET A 112 -3.88 -0.41 0.94
N PRO A 113 -5.19 -0.19 0.73
CA PRO A 113 -6.07 0.26 1.80
C PRO A 113 -6.12 -0.72 2.98
N ALA A 114 -6.09 -2.04 2.71
CA ALA A 114 -6.06 -3.05 3.77
C ALA A 114 -4.74 -3.00 4.53
N LEU A 115 -3.61 -2.92 3.81
CA LEU A 115 -2.28 -2.79 4.39
C LEU A 115 -2.19 -1.54 5.28
N GLU A 116 -2.59 -0.37 4.80
CA GLU A 116 -2.58 0.89 5.57
C GLU A 116 -3.34 0.78 6.89
N LYS A 117 -4.48 0.10 6.90
CA LYS A 117 -5.32 -0.06 8.10
C LYS A 117 -4.76 -1.07 9.09
N SER A 118 -3.91 -1.98 8.64
CA SER A 118 -3.52 -3.15 9.42
C SER A 118 -2.01 -3.31 9.64
N ILE A 119 -1.17 -2.48 9.02
CA ILE A 119 0.28 -2.66 9.01
C ILE A 119 0.89 -2.79 10.42
N GLU A 120 0.43 -1.98 11.38
CA GLU A 120 0.92 -1.98 12.76
C GLU A 120 0.49 -3.22 13.57
N TYR A 121 -0.57 -3.89 13.12
CA TYR A 121 -1.06 -5.14 13.72
C TYR A 121 -0.48 -6.37 13.03
N VAL A 122 -0.18 -6.26 11.73
CA VAL A 122 0.32 -7.34 10.88
C VAL A 122 1.83 -7.48 11.00
N TYR A 123 2.55 -6.37 11.14
CA TYR A 123 3.99 -6.34 11.33
C TYR A 123 4.32 -5.71 12.69
N ASP A 124 4.90 -6.50 13.58
CA ASP A 124 5.18 -6.06 14.95
C ASP A 124 6.19 -4.90 15.02
N ASN A 125 7.14 -4.82 14.08
CA ASN A 125 8.22 -3.84 14.10
C ASN A 125 8.76 -3.54 12.68
N PRO A 126 8.85 -2.25 12.26
CA PRO A 126 9.43 -1.85 10.97
C PRO A 126 10.93 -2.17 10.83
N SER A 127 11.62 -2.50 11.93
CA SER A 127 13.03 -2.90 11.92
C SER A 127 13.24 -4.42 11.84
N SER A 128 12.18 -5.23 11.88
CA SER A 128 12.27 -6.69 11.80
C SER A 128 12.72 -7.18 10.42
N GLN A 129 13.36 -8.35 10.35
CA GLN A 129 13.75 -8.97 9.08
C GLN A 129 12.52 -9.28 8.21
N ILE A 130 11.45 -9.78 8.83
CA ILE A 130 10.20 -10.13 8.15
C ILE A 130 9.62 -8.89 7.43
N PHE A 131 9.52 -7.76 8.14
CA PHE A 131 9.05 -6.52 7.52
C PHE A 131 10.03 -6.00 6.46
N HIS A 132 11.34 -6.14 6.70
CA HIS A 132 12.34 -5.74 5.71
C HIS A 132 12.16 -6.48 4.39
N ASP A 133 12.02 -7.81 4.43
CA ASP A 133 11.83 -8.64 3.24
C ASP A 133 10.56 -8.25 2.49
N PHE A 134 9.45 -8.10 3.24
CA PHE A 134 8.18 -7.60 2.69
C PHE A 134 8.34 -6.22 2.01
N PHE A 135 8.96 -5.27 2.71
CA PHE A 135 9.03 -3.88 2.25
C PHE A 135 9.99 -3.70 1.08
N MET A 136 11.05 -4.51 1.00
CA MET A 136 11.92 -4.53 -0.18
C MET A 136 11.18 -5.06 -1.41
N HIS A 137 10.42 -6.16 -1.28
CA HIS A 137 9.57 -6.65 -2.36
C HIS A 137 8.49 -5.65 -2.74
N TYR A 138 7.91 -4.94 -1.77
CA TYR A 138 6.98 -3.85 -2.02
C TYR A 138 7.60 -2.78 -2.92
N LEU A 139 8.78 -2.27 -2.57
CA LEU A 139 9.47 -1.25 -3.36
C LEU A 139 9.91 -1.78 -4.74
N GLU A 140 10.35 -3.03 -4.82
CA GLU A 140 10.69 -3.69 -6.09
C GLU A 140 9.48 -3.81 -7.01
N THR A 141 8.34 -4.28 -6.50
CA THR A 141 7.10 -4.40 -7.25
C THR A 141 6.67 -3.04 -7.79
N TRP A 142 6.68 -1.99 -6.97
CA TRP A 142 6.39 -0.64 -7.44
C TRP A 142 7.48 -0.07 -8.37
N SER A 143 8.71 -0.57 -8.33
CA SER A 143 9.73 -0.20 -9.31
C SER A 143 9.49 -0.87 -10.66
N ARG A 144 9.09 -2.15 -10.68
CA ARG A 144 8.97 -2.97 -11.91
C ARG A 144 7.71 -2.65 -12.72
N GLU A 145 6.56 -2.60 -12.06
CA GLU A 145 5.28 -2.63 -12.76
C GLU A 145 5.07 -1.42 -13.67
N ALA A 146 4.61 -1.67 -14.90
CA ALA A 146 4.22 -0.64 -15.86
C ALA A 146 2.93 0.01 -15.37
N THR A 147 3.06 1.05 -14.56
CA THR A 147 1.90 1.65 -13.91
C THR A 147 1.26 2.71 -14.77
N THR A 148 -0.05 2.59 -14.94
CA THR A 148 -0.88 3.69 -15.41
C THR A 148 -0.71 4.92 -14.53
N VAL A 149 -1.08 6.08 -15.07
CA VAL A 149 -1.17 7.35 -14.34
C VAL A 149 -1.95 7.16 -13.02
N ALA A 150 -3.04 6.39 -13.03
CA ALA A 150 -3.84 6.07 -11.84
C ALA A 150 -3.07 5.25 -10.78
N ALA A 151 -2.41 4.16 -11.18
CA ALA A 151 -1.63 3.33 -10.24
C ALA A 151 -0.44 4.10 -9.64
N SER A 152 0.18 4.99 -10.43
CA SER A 152 1.21 5.92 -9.95
C SER A 152 0.73 6.87 -8.88
N PHE A 153 -0.49 7.39 -9.01
CA PHE A 153 -1.10 8.22 -7.98
C PHE A 153 -1.43 7.43 -6.71
N SER A 154 -1.89 6.18 -6.87
CA SER A 154 -2.15 5.29 -5.73
C SER A 154 -0.90 5.05 -4.89
N TYR A 155 0.27 4.84 -5.50
CA TYR A 155 1.52 4.70 -4.75
C TYR A 155 1.76 5.88 -3.80
N ALA A 156 1.73 7.11 -4.31
CA ALA A 156 2.03 8.29 -3.50
C ALA A 156 1.03 8.51 -2.36
N ARG A 157 -0.27 8.37 -2.66
CA ARG A 157 -1.34 8.52 -1.66
C ARG A 157 -1.20 7.51 -0.52
N ASN A 158 -0.77 6.30 -0.85
CA ASN A 158 -0.78 5.20 0.09
C ASN A 158 0.54 5.10 0.87
N PHE A 159 1.67 5.44 0.24
CA PHE A 159 2.98 5.48 0.90
C PHE A 159 2.98 6.44 2.09
N ILE A 160 2.38 7.63 1.97
CA ILE A 160 2.31 8.62 3.07
C ILE A 160 1.65 8.05 4.32
N LYS A 161 0.75 7.07 4.19
CA LYS A 161 0.07 6.45 5.31
C LYS A 161 0.86 5.29 5.93
N ILE A 162 1.76 4.67 5.17
CA ILE A 162 2.68 3.64 5.66
C ILE A 162 3.92 4.28 6.31
N ALA A 163 4.34 5.45 5.83
CA ALA A 163 5.51 6.17 6.33
C ALA A 163 5.57 6.29 7.86
N PRO A 164 4.49 6.69 8.58
CA PRO A 164 4.50 6.78 10.04
C PRO A 164 4.92 5.48 10.74
N PHE A 165 4.45 4.33 10.25
CA PHE A 165 4.84 3.03 10.79
C PHE A 165 6.33 2.74 10.61
N LEU A 166 6.94 3.19 9.50
CA LEU A 166 8.38 3.00 9.27
C LEU A 166 9.24 3.73 10.31
N GLY A 167 8.78 4.89 10.79
CA GLY A 167 9.56 5.78 11.65
C GLY A 167 10.98 6.01 11.12
N MET A 168 11.98 5.99 12.01
CA MET A 168 13.39 6.13 11.61
C MET A 168 13.91 4.96 10.75
N SER A 169 13.24 3.80 10.74
CA SER A 169 13.63 2.67 9.88
C SER A 169 13.51 3.01 8.40
N ALA A 170 12.72 4.02 8.04
CA ALA A 170 12.63 4.55 6.69
C ALA A 170 14.00 4.97 6.10
N SER A 171 14.96 5.35 6.96
CA SER A 171 16.34 5.66 6.56
C SER A 171 17.02 4.54 5.76
N ARG A 172 16.67 3.26 6.01
CA ARG A 172 17.20 2.10 5.28
C ARG A 172 16.70 2.02 3.85
N TYR A 173 15.56 2.65 3.56
CA TYR A 173 14.80 2.51 2.33
C TYR A 173 14.78 3.77 1.48
N VAL A 174 15.45 4.84 1.90
CA VAL A 174 15.40 6.16 1.23
C VAL A 174 15.75 6.05 -0.24
N ARG A 175 16.91 5.46 -0.53
CA ARG A 175 17.39 5.32 -1.90
C ARG A 175 16.40 4.57 -2.81
N PRO A 176 15.90 3.37 -2.45
CA PRO A 176 14.90 2.71 -3.29
C PRO A 176 13.56 3.48 -3.36
N ILE A 177 13.10 4.13 -2.28
CA ILE A 177 11.91 4.98 -2.32
C ILE A 177 12.08 6.13 -3.33
N LEU A 178 13.19 6.87 -3.25
CA LEU A 178 13.50 7.96 -4.18
C LEU A 178 13.62 7.47 -5.62
N ALA A 179 14.19 6.29 -5.85
CA ALA A 179 14.27 5.69 -7.18
C ALA A 179 12.88 5.38 -7.78
N VAL A 180 11.96 4.82 -6.98
CA VAL A 180 10.57 4.60 -7.39
C VAL A 180 9.90 5.94 -7.74
N ILE A 181 10.07 6.95 -6.89
CA ILE A 181 9.50 8.28 -7.10
C ILE A 181 10.05 8.94 -8.37
N ALA A 182 11.37 8.96 -8.55
CA ALA A 182 12.01 9.57 -9.71
C ALA A 182 11.52 8.93 -11.02
N LYS A 183 11.45 7.60 -11.07
CA LYS A 183 10.91 6.86 -12.22
C LYS A 183 9.44 7.21 -12.48
N ARG A 184 8.62 7.31 -11.45
CA ARG A 184 7.18 7.63 -11.60
C ARG A 184 6.96 9.08 -12.04
N LEU A 185 7.77 9.99 -11.52
CA LEU A 185 7.74 11.40 -11.87
C LEU A 185 8.13 11.60 -13.34
N SER A 186 9.15 10.88 -13.85
CA SER A 186 9.53 10.98 -15.27
C SER A 186 8.47 10.45 -16.24
N LEU A 187 7.51 9.66 -15.75
CA LEU A 187 6.42 9.09 -16.55
C LEU A 187 5.11 9.88 -16.46
N THR A 188 5.02 10.89 -15.59
CA THR A 188 3.80 11.65 -15.39
C THR A 188 3.86 13.04 -16.00
N GLN A 189 2.75 13.48 -16.56
CA GLN A 189 2.52 14.87 -16.99
C GLN A 189 1.51 15.58 -16.07
N SER A 190 1.05 14.90 -15.01
CA SER A 190 0.01 15.40 -14.12
C SER A 190 0.61 16.20 -12.96
N LYS A 191 0.23 17.47 -12.85
CA LYS A 191 0.59 18.35 -11.72
C LYS A 191 0.21 17.72 -10.37
N THR A 192 -1.00 17.16 -10.28
CA THR A 192 -1.50 16.51 -9.06
C THR A 192 -0.61 15.34 -8.64
N HIS A 193 -0.05 14.61 -9.60
CA HIS A 193 0.80 13.47 -9.31
C HIS A 193 2.20 13.91 -8.89
N ALA A 194 2.77 14.88 -9.60
CA ALA A 194 4.04 15.50 -9.20
C ALA A 194 3.97 16.04 -7.77
N LEU A 195 2.90 16.77 -7.42
CA LEU A 195 2.67 17.26 -6.07
C LEU A 195 2.55 16.14 -5.03
N ALA A 196 1.83 15.05 -5.36
CA ALA A 196 1.73 13.90 -4.45
C ALA A 196 3.08 13.22 -4.20
N PHE A 197 3.91 13.08 -5.24
CA PHE A 197 5.26 12.55 -5.10
C PHE A 197 6.17 13.47 -4.27
N LEU A 198 6.12 14.79 -4.51
CA LEU A 198 6.88 15.74 -3.70
C LEU A 198 6.48 15.64 -2.22
N ARG A 199 5.19 15.56 -1.91
CA ARG A 199 4.70 15.37 -0.53
C ARG A 199 5.22 14.09 0.13
N VAL A 200 5.39 13.01 -0.64
CA VAL A 200 6.06 11.79 -0.14
C VAL A 200 7.51 12.10 0.23
N VAL A 201 8.24 12.77 -0.65
CA VAL A 201 9.65 13.12 -0.38
C VAL A 201 9.73 14.07 0.81
N THR A 202 8.84 15.04 0.96
CA THR A 202 8.80 15.95 2.12
C THR A 202 8.56 15.18 3.41
N ALA A 203 7.51 14.38 3.46
CA ALA A 203 7.19 13.59 4.66
C ALA A 203 8.34 12.65 5.04
N LEU A 204 8.97 12.01 4.05
CA LEU A 204 10.15 11.19 4.29
C LEU A 204 11.32 12.01 4.82
N SER A 205 11.57 13.19 4.24
CA SER A 205 12.67 14.10 4.61
C SER A 205 12.52 14.62 6.04
N GLU A 206 11.31 15.00 6.44
CA GLU A 206 10.97 15.40 7.80
C GLU A 206 11.17 14.25 8.78
N GLN A 207 10.68 13.06 8.41
CA GLN A 207 10.69 11.89 9.28
C GLN A 207 12.09 11.38 9.61
N ILE A 208 13.03 11.41 8.65
CA ILE A 208 14.37 10.84 8.83
C ILE A 208 15.46 11.91 9.00
N TRP A 209 15.07 13.17 9.20
CA TRP A 209 16.01 14.24 9.44
C TRP A 209 16.99 13.88 10.58
N PRO A 210 18.31 14.11 10.43
CA PRO A 210 19.00 14.75 9.31
C PRO A 210 19.52 13.79 8.23
N VAL A 211 19.27 12.48 8.34
CA VAL A 211 19.83 11.43 7.46
C VAL A 211 19.50 11.69 5.99
N ILE A 212 18.36 12.31 5.70
CA ILE A 212 17.94 12.67 4.34
C ILE A 212 19.00 13.45 3.56
N LYS A 213 19.85 14.24 4.24
CA LYS A 213 20.93 15.03 3.64
C LYS A 213 21.92 14.18 2.84
N THR A 214 22.14 12.92 3.20
CA THR A 214 23.01 12.00 2.44
C THR A 214 22.46 11.65 1.06
N HIS A 215 21.22 12.04 0.75
CA HIS A 215 20.52 11.80 -0.51
C HIS A 215 20.13 13.10 -1.24
N GLU A 216 20.78 14.22 -0.91
CA GLU A 216 20.46 15.55 -1.47
C GLU A 216 20.48 15.57 -3.01
N ASP A 217 21.45 14.90 -3.64
CA ASP A 217 21.57 14.88 -5.11
C ASP A 217 20.38 14.19 -5.79
N ASP A 218 19.86 13.11 -5.19
CA ASP A 218 18.69 12.40 -5.71
C ASP A 218 17.42 13.25 -5.54
N ILE A 219 17.31 13.98 -4.42
CA ILE A 219 16.17 14.87 -4.15
C ILE A 219 16.19 16.07 -5.09
N LYS A 220 17.36 16.66 -5.36
CA LYS A 220 17.49 17.76 -6.33
C LYS A 220 17.01 17.36 -7.72
N LYS A 221 17.36 16.16 -8.20
CA LYS A 221 16.86 15.63 -9.47
C LYS A 221 15.33 15.47 -9.48
N ILE A 222 14.74 15.03 -8.37
CA ILE A 222 13.29 14.94 -8.24
C ILE A 222 12.65 16.33 -8.30
N ILE A 223 13.21 17.32 -7.60
CA ILE A 223 12.76 18.72 -7.63
C ILE A 223 12.81 19.28 -9.05
N GLU A 224 13.93 19.09 -9.76
CA GLU A 224 14.11 19.53 -11.15
C GLU A 224 13.04 18.93 -12.06
N ASN A 225 12.83 17.61 -11.99
CA ASN A 225 11.80 16.93 -12.78
C ASN A 225 10.39 17.44 -12.45
N ALA A 226 10.09 17.73 -11.18
CA ALA A 226 8.79 18.24 -10.79
C ALA A 226 8.55 19.66 -11.30
N ARG A 227 9.59 20.51 -11.35
CA ARG A 227 9.52 21.87 -11.94
C ARG A 227 9.17 21.82 -13.43
N LEU A 228 9.66 20.83 -14.18
CA LEU A 228 9.33 20.68 -15.61
C LEU A 228 7.83 20.41 -15.85
N ILE A 229 7.11 19.90 -14.85
CA ILE A 229 5.66 19.61 -14.91
C ILE A 229 4.83 20.82 -14.42
N ASN A 230 5.43 21.78 -13.73
CA ASN A 230 4.74 22.92 -13.14
C ASN A 230 4.43 23.98 -14.22
N THR A 231 3.20 23.98 -14.73
CA THR A 231 2.75 24.97 -15.73
C THR A 231 2.18 26.24 -15.10
N ASP A 232 1.74 26.20 -13.83
CA ASP A 232 1.12 27.32 -13.11
C ASP A 232 1.57 27.34 -11.62
N ASN A 233 2.50 28.23 -11.32
CA ASN A 233 3.27 28.36 -10.07
C ASN A 233 2.44 28.62 -8.79
N ASN A 234 2.08 27.58 -8.03
CA ASN A 234 1.85 27.82 -6.60
C ASN A 234 2.12 26.57 -5.72
N ASP A 235 1.38 25.48 -5.90
CA ASP A 235 1.44 24.37 -4.94
C ASP A 235 2.73 23.53 -5.00
N ILE A 236 3.25 23.31 -6.22
CA ILE A 236 4.50 22.58 -6.41
C ILE A 236 5.68 23.38 -5.85
N ASP A 237 5.72 24.69 -6.12
CA ASP A 237 6.81 25.54 -5.65
C ASP A 237 6.82 25.67 -4.13
N GLN A 238 5.65 25.76 -3.49
CA GLN A 238 5.54 25.73 -2.03
C GLN A 238 6.12 24.45 -1.44
N GLU A 239 5.82 23.29 -2.04
CA GLU A 239 6.32 22.01 -1.54
C GLU A 239 7.83 21.85 -1.79
N ILE A 240 8.33 22.35 -2.92
CA ILE A 240 9.78 22.41 -3.20
C ILE A 240 10.50 23.31 -2.19
N GLN A 241 9.95 24.48 -1.85
CA GLN A 241 10.56 25.38 -0.89
C GLN A 241 10.72 24.73 0.49
N LYS A 242 9.72 23.96 0.95
CA LYS A 242 9.83 23.18 2.20
C LYS A 242 10.96 22.16 2.13
N LEU A 243 11.05 21.41 1.03
CA LEU A 243 12.12 20.43 0.83
C LEU A 243 13.51 21.08 0.83
N GLU A 244 13.66 22.20 0.12
CA GLU A 244 14.90 22.96 0.08
C GLU A 244 15.27 23.50 1.47
N GLU A 245 14.29 23.95 2.27
CA GLU A 245 14.51 24.37 3.66
C GLU A 245 14.97 23.23 4.56
N ILE A 246 14.34 22.05 4.48
CA ILE A 246 14.76 20.86 5.23
C ILE A 246 16.22 20.50 4.89
N LEU A 247 16.57 20.47 3.60
CA LEU A 247 17.92 20.13 3.13
C LEU A 247 18.97 21.18 3.53
N LYS A 248 18.59 22.46 3.54
CA LYS A 248 19.47 23.56 3.97
C LYS A 248 19.73 23.55 5.46
N ASN A 249 18.72 23.22 6.26
CA ASN A 249 18.82 23.18 7.72
C ASN A 249 19.40 21.86 8.26
N SER A 250 19.59 20.86 7.38
CA SER A 250 20.20 19.60 7.75
C SER A 250 21.72 19.74 7.91
N PRO A 251 22.33 19.26 9.01
CA PRO A 251 23.78 19.24 9.18
C PRO A 251 24.46 18.43 8.07
N GLU A 252 25.63 18.90 7.65
CA GLU A 252 26.45 18.19 6.66
C GLU A 252 26.81 16.78 7.18
N PRO A 253 26.72 15.73 6.34
CA PRO A 253 27.13 14.40 6.73
C PRO A 253 28.59 14.40 7.15
N LEU A 254 28.89 13.74 8.28
CA LEU A 254 30.27 13.53 8.68
C LEU A 254 30.99 12.78 7.56
N LYS A 255 32.04 13.39 7.00
CA LYS A 255 32.95 12.70 6.08
C LYS A 255 33.69 11.63 6.88
N LEU A 256 33.26 10.38 6.74
CA LEU A 256 33.95 9.20 7.26
C LEU A 256 35.17 8.89 6.39
#